data_AF-A0AAE0HMV9-F1
#
_entry.id   AF-A0AAE0HMV9-F1
#
_cell.length_a   1.000
_cell.length_b   1.000
_cell.length_c   1.000
_cell.angle_alpha   90.00
_cell.angle_beta   90.00
_cell.angle_gamma   90.00
#
_symmetry.space_group_name_H-M   'P 1'
#
loop_
_entity.id
_entity.type
_entity.pdbx_description
1 polymer ?
#
loop_
_entity_poly.entity_id
_entity_poly.type
_entity_poly.pdbx_seq_one_letter_code
_entity_poly.pdbx_strand_id
1 'polypeptide(L)'
;MYDHKVDPLGDVILSLRNPNNAPLILYDPLDDAAKPKTAKGDRRRPRASSHHPVDKPVTFLVSSRHLILASPVFKAMLKGGWDEGNKKDGVFRIDAEDWDVMALTIVMDVLHSHYRQVPKWLTLKSLVKIAIIVDYYKLHEALQPMTLLWMKSIDPGLPIVSFRPDDVLRIFVSWVFGYATAFTEITKAAILWSEKDVEFPEGIPIPPAVVDRINQCRKESFNAIATGLHGLQQDYTEGREGCSFECSAMHLGALTKNMHDLNLSGHSPETPFGDASLVEVVDRIKTMKPPIWHTLSSPGWYQDKRTWRQHQCTSRGQSGAQGIESSIGNTTITKETSLANLPALLSTAVKDKIEGLQLGDIKSDSGR
;
A
#
# COMPACT_ATOMS: atom_id res chain seq x y z
N MET A 1 8.74 -31.31 -32.11
CA MET A 1 9.28 -29.98 -32.43
C MET A 1 8.91 -29.09 -31.26
N TYR A 2 9.87 -28.37 -30.66
CA TYR A 2 9.61 -27.51 -29.50
C TYR A 2 9.07 -26.16 -29.96
N ASP A 3 8.12 -25.60 -29.22
CA ASP A 3 7.52 -24.29 -29.53
C ASP A 3 8.54 -23.16 -29.30
N HIS A 4 9.26 -23.25 -28.18
CA HIS A 4 10.32 -22.30 -27.82
C HIS A 4 11.65 -23.04 -27.61
N LYS A 5 12.65 -22.78 -28.46
CA LYS A 5 14.02 -23.30 -28.29
C LYS A 5 14.89 -22.22 -27.65
N VAL A 6 14.81 -22.09 -26.32
CA VAL A 6 15.59 -21.12 -25.56
C VAL A 6 17.06 -21.54 -25.53
N ASP A 7 17.35 -22.81 -25.23
CA ASP A 7 18.68 -23.39 -25.42
C ASP A 7 18.61 -24.48 -26.50
N PRO A 8 19.19 -24.28 -27.70
CA PRO A 8 19.23 -25.30 -28.75
C PRO A 8 19.93 -26.61 -28.34
N LEU A 9 20.80 -26.55 -27.33
CA LEU A 9 21.50 -27.69 -26.73
C LEU A 9 20.97 -28.04 -25.34
N GLY A 10 19.79 -27.51 -24.99
CA GLY A 10 19.15 -27.72 -23.69
C GLY A 10 18.88 -29.19 -23.39
N ASP A 11 18.86 -29.53 -22.11
CA ASP A 11 18.63 -30.88 -21.60
C ASP A 11 17.39 -30.98 -20.70
N VAL A 12 16.51 -29.96 -20.74
CA VAL A 12 15.22 -29.91 -20.06
C VAL A 12 14.13 -29.56 -21.06
N ILE A 13 13.05 -30.34 -21.07
CA ILE A 13 11.79 -30.00 -21.72
C ILE A 13 10.84 -29.54 -20.63
N LEU A 14 10.52 -28.26 -20.63
CA LEU A 14 9.48 -27.69 -19.77
C LEU A 14 8.17 -27.63 -20.57
N SER A 15 7.13 -28.31 -20.08
CA SER A 15 5.82 -28.39 -20.72
C SER A 15 4.81 -27.55 -19.93
N LEU A 16 4.35 -26.45 -20.52
CA LEU A 16 3.35 -25.55 -19.93
C LEU A 16 1.94 -26.00 -20.33
N ARG A 17 1.18 -26.48 -19.35
CA ARG A 17 -0.25 -26.83 -19.49
C ARG A 17 -1.12 -25.64 -19.09
N ASN A 18 -2.32 -25.56 -19.65
CA ASN A 18 -3.27 -24.46 -19.43
C ASN A 18 -2.61 -23.06 -19.60
N PRO A 19 -1.92 -22.80 -20.72
CA PRO A 19 -1.20 -21.55 -20.90
C PRO A 19 -2.13 -20.33 -20.84
N ASN A 20 -1.62 -19.23 -20.28
CA ASN A 20 -2.32 -17.95 -20.15
C ASN A 20 -3.59 -18.02 -19.30
N ASN A 21 -3.62 -18.85 -18.24
CA ASN A 21 -4.74 -18.97 -17.29
C ASN A 21 -4.55 -18.07 -16.05
N ALA A 22 -3.96 -16.88 -16.23
CA ALA A 22 -3.74 -15.92 -15.16
C ALA A 22 -5.08 -15.34 -14.63
N PRO A 23 -5.14 -14.76 -13.42
CA PRO A 23 -6.34 -14.10 -12.92
C PRO A 23 -6.91 -13.08 -13.91
N LEU A 24 -8.25 -13.01 -14.03
CA LEU A 24 -8.95 -12.18 -15.02
C LEU A 24 -8.54 -10.70 -15.01
N ILE A 25 -8.20 -10.20 -13.82
CA ILE A 25 -7.68 -8.84 -13.61
C ILE A 25 -6.37 -8.53 -14.37
N LEU A 26 -5.60 -9.57 -14.75
CA LEU A 26 -4.33 -9.45 -15.46
C LEU A 26 -4.45 -9.52 -16.98
N TYR A 27 -5.66 -9.66 -17.54
CA TYR A 27 -5.86 -9.55 -18.99
C TYR A 27 -5.97 -8.08 -19.41
N ASP A 28 -5.32 -7.73 -20.52
CA ASP A 28 -5.46 -6.43 -21.16
C ASP A 28 -6.17 -6.62 -22.51
N PRO A 29 -7.29 -5.94 -22.80
CA PRO A 29 -7.95 -6.01 -24.10
C PRO A 29 -7.05 -5.59 -25.28
N LEU A 30 -5.95 -4.89 -25.00
CA LEU A 30 -4.95 -4.48 -25.99
C LEU A 30 -3.92 -5.57 -26.32
N ASP A 31 -3.74 -6.59 -25.47
CA ASP A 31 -2.83 -7.71 -25.76
C ASP A 31 -3.34 -8.57 -26.94
N ASP A 32 -4.66 -8.60 -27.17
CA ASP A 32 -5.28 -9.26 -28.33
C ASP A 32 -5.12 -8.46 -29.65
N ALA A 33 -4.76 -7.17 -29.58
CA ALA A 33 -4.62 -6.31 -30.74
C ALA A 33 -3.26 -6.45 -31.46
N ALA A 34 -2.31 -7.19 -30.87
CA ALA A 34 -1.01 -7.49 -31.47
C ALA A 34 -1.05 -8.62 -32.52
N LYS A 35 -2.19 -9.29 -32.72
CA LYS A 35 -2.38 -10.20 -33.86
C LYS A 35 -2.63 -9.39 -35.13
N PRO A 36 -1.94 -9.67 -36.26
CA PRO A 36 -2.17 -8.95 -37.51
C PRO A 36 -3.63 -9.17 -37.96
N LYS A 37 -4.39 -8.08 -38.00
CA LYS A 37 -5.78 -8.06 -38.48
C LYS A 37 -5.82 -8.38 -39.97
N THR A 38 -6.12 -9.62 -40.33
CA THR A 38 -6.73 -9.90 -41.63
C THR A 38 -8.21 -9.52 -41.56
N ALA A 39 -8.65 -8.73 -42.53
CA ALA A 39 -9.87 -7.96 -42.47
C ALA A 39 -11.13 -8.74 -42.91
N LYS A 40 -12.24 -8.31 -42.29
CA LYS A 40 -13.65 -8.23 -42.76
C LYS A 40 -14.67 -9.23 -42.19
N GLY A 41 -15.50 -8.67 -41.30
CA GLY A 41 -16.97 -8.72 -41.36
C GLY A 41 -17.66 -9.99 -40.85
N ASP A 42 -18.24 -9.93 -39.65
CA ASP A 42 -19.69 -9.85 -39.46
C ASP A 42 -20.03 -9.58 -37.97
N ARG A 43 -21.04 -8.75 -37.72
CA ARG A 43 -21.51 -8.41 -36.36
C ARG A 43 -22.46 -9.51 -35.87
N ARG A 44 -21.94 -10.51 -35.17
CA ARG A 44 -22.73 -11.33 -34.23
C ARG A 44 -21.97 -11.54 -32.94
N ARG A 45 -22.52 -11.04 -31.82
CA ARG A 45 -22.09 -11.41 -30.46
C ARG A 45 -22.20 -12.93 -30.30
N PRO A 46 -21.13 -13.66 -29.94
CA PRO A 46 -21.28 -15.02 -29.46
C PRO A 46 -21.69 -14.98 -27.99
N ARG A 47 -22.78 -15.68 -27.72
CA ARG A 47 -23.26 -16.11 -26.41
C ARG A 47 -22.15 -16.93 -25.74
N ALA A 48 -21.92 -16.69 -24.44
CA ALA A 48 -21.02 -17.49 -23.63
C ALA A 48 -21.36 -18.98 -23.77
N SER A 49 -20.45 -19.73 -24.39
CA SER A 49 -20.46 -21.18 -24.45
C SER A 49 -19.09 -21.64 -23.94
N SER A 50 -19.08 -22.11 -22.71
CA SER A 50 -17.96 -22.69 -21.99
C SER A 50 -17.55 -24.04 -22.60
N HIS A 51 -16.84 -24.00 -23.71
CA HIS A 51 -16.08 -25.13 -24.25
C HIS A 51 -14.72 -24.61 -24.72
N HIS A 52 -13.74 -24.58 -23.82
CA HIS A 52 -12.34 -24.43 -24.19
C HIS A 52 -11.86 -25.76 -24.80
N PRO A 53 -11.28 -25.76 -26.02
CA PRO A 53 -10.57 -26.93 -26.51
C PRO A 53 -9.39 -27.20 -25.58
N VAL A 54 -9.05 -28.47 -25.38
CA VAL A 54 -7.84 -28.89 -24.65
C VAL A 54 -6.63 -28.29 -25.38
N ASP A 55 -6.16 -27.14 -24.92
CA ASP A 55 -5.04 -26.44 -25.54
C ASP A 55 -3.78 -27.31 -25.37
N LYS A 56 -3.13 -27.61 -26.49
CA LYS A 56 -1.88 -28.37 -26.50
C LYS A 56 -0.87 -27.70 -25.56
N PRO A 57 -0.12 -28.46 -24.74
CA PRO A 57 0.93 -27.89 -23.91
C PRO A 57 1.96 -27.15 -24.76
N VAL A 58 2.40 -25.97 -24.30
CA VAL A 58 3.48 -25.19 -24.92
C VAL A 58 4.81 -25.69 -24.37
N THR A 59 5.75 -26.01 -25.26
CA THR A 59 7.02 -26.66 -24.89
C THR A 59 8.22 -25.76 -25.03
N PHE A 60 9.06 -25.72 -24.00
CA PHE A 60 10.32 -24.99 -23.95
C PHE A 60 11.49 -25.97 -23.85
N LEU A 61 12.49 -25.83 -24.73
CA LEU A 61 13.78 -26.49 -24.58
C LEU A 61 14.76 -25.53 -23.89
N VAL A 62 15.19 -25.90 -22.67
CA VAL A 62 15.98 -25.06 -21.76
C VAL A 62 17.12 -25.87 -21.12
N SER A 63 18.02 -25.18 -20.43
CA SER A 63 19.22 -25.74 -19.82
C SER A 63 19.03 -26.02 -18.33
N SER A 64 19.20 -27.27 -17.89
CA SER A 64 19.12 -27.62 -16.46
C SER A 64 20.12 -26.83 -15.61
N ARG A 65 21.32 -26.58 -16.16
CA ARG A 65 22.38 -25.84 -15.45
C ARG A 65 21.96 -24.41 -15.11
N HIS A 66 21.35 -23.71 -16.07
CA HIS A 66 20.87 -22.35 -15.86
C HIS A 66 19.72 -22.32 -14.86
N LEU A 67 18.75 -23.24 -14.99
CA LEU A 67 17.62 -23.33 -14.05
C LEU A 67 18.06 -23.63 -12.61
N ILE A 68 18.94 -24.63 -12.43
CA ILE A 68 19.46 -25.07 -11.13
C ILE A 68 20.27 -23.96 -10.45
N LEU A 69 21.05 -23.20 -11.23
CA LEU A 69 21.85 -22.11 -10.69
C LEU A 69 20.96 -20.96 -10.20
N ALA A 70 19.92 -20.64 -10.97
CA ALA A 70 19.07 -19.48 -10.72
C ALA A 70 17.97 -19.70 -9.66
N SER A 71 17.53 -20.95 -9.46
CA SER A 71 16.36 -21.25 -8.64
C SER A 71 16.62 -22.41 -7.67
N PRO A 72 16.39 -22.23 -6.35
CA PRO A 72 16.36 -23.35 -5.42
C PRO A 72 15.21 -24.32 -5.73
N VAL A 73 14.10 -23.85 -6.30
CA VAL A 73 12.94 -24.67 -6.68
C VAL A 73 13.29 -25.57 -7.87
N PHE A 74 13.82 -25.02 -8.96
CA PHE A 74 14.29 -25.86 -10.08
C PHE A 74 15.44 -26.77 -9.67
N LYS A 75 16.33 -26.32 -8.77
CA LYS A 75 17.36 -27.19 -8.18
C LYS A 75 16.76 -28.39 -7.46
N ALA A 76 15.73 -28.17 -6.63
CA ALA A 76 15.04 -29.25 -5.94
C ALA A 76 14.32 -30.19 -6.92
N MET A 77 13.66 -29.66 -7.95
CA MET A 77 12.99 -30.47 -8.99
C MET A 77 13.99 -31.33 -9.78
N LEU A 78 15.13 -30.77 -10.18
CA LEU A 78 16.08 -31.43 -11.10
C LEU A 78 17.17 -32.26 -10.41
N LYS A 79 17.44 -32.03 -9.13
CA LYS A 79 18.42 -32.80 -8.33
C LYS A 79 17.80 -33.62 -7.21
N GLY A 80 16.51 -33.45 -6.92
CA GLY A 80 15.81 -34.21 -5.89
C GLY A 80 15.51 -35.65 -6.31
N GLY A 81 14.99 -36.45 -5.38
CA GLY A 81 14.55 -37.84 -5.64
C GLY A 81 13.15 -37.96 -6.25
N TRP A 82 12.63 -36.88 -6.84
CA TRP A 82 11.32 -36.86 -7.51
C TRP A 82 11.47 -37.31 -8.98
N ASP A 83 10.36 -37.63 -9.63
CA ASP A 83 10.37 -38.15 -11.01
C ASP A 83 11.02 -37.18 -12.02
N GLU A 84 10.95 -35.88 -11.76
CA GLU A 84 11.56 -34.81 -12.55
C GLU A 84 13.10 -34.81 -12.48
N GLY A 85 13.68 -35.38 -11.41
CA GLY A 85 15.12 -35.56 -11.23
C GLY A 85 15.69 -36.76 -12.01
N ASN A 86 14.82 -37.63 -12.51
CA ASN A 86 15.23 -38.79 -13.32
C ASN A 86 15.19 -38.43 -14.81
N LYS A 87 16.36 -38.36 -15.44
CA LYS A 87 16.48 -38.23 -16.90
C LYS A 87 15.84 -39.43 -17.59
N LYS A 88 14.74 -39.22 -18.31
CA LYS A 88 14.18 -40.20 -19.25
C LYS A 88 14.68 -39.84 -20.64
N ASP A 89 15.34 -40.78 -21.32
CA ASP A 89 15.96 -40.59 -22.64
C ASP A 89 17.05 -39.50 -22.67
N GLY A 90 17.76 -39.28 -21.54
CA GLY A 90 18.82 -38.28 -21.42
C GLY A 90 18.34 -36.83 -21.22
N VAL A 91 17.02 -36.61 -21.11
CA VAL A 91 16.39 -35.29 -20.98
C VAL A 91 15.54 -35.24 -19.72
N PHE A 92 15.59 -34.12 -19.01
CA PHE A 92 14.68 -33.85 -17.89
C PHE A 92 13.33 -33.35 -18.41
N ARG A 93 12.24 -33.71 -17.74
CA ARG A 93 10.90 -33.22 -18.06
C ARG A 93 10.32 -32.53 -16.84
N ILE A 94 9.92 -31.28 -17.00
CA ILE A 94 9.25 -30.47 -15.98
C ILE A 94 7.87 -30.12 -16.51
N ASP A 95 6.83 -30.38 -15.73
CA ASP A 95 5.50 -29.85 -15.99
C ASP A 95 5.34 -28.51 -15.26
N ALA A 96 4.80 -27.53 -15.98
CA ALA A 96 4.38 -26.25 -15.44
C ALA A 96 2.92 -26.03 -15.84
N GLU A 97 2.15 -25.30 -15.03
CA GLU A 97 0.72 -25.10 -15.28
C GLU A 97 0.36 -23.64 -15.07
N ASP A 98 -0.65 -23.17 -15.81
CA ASP A 98 -1.35 -21.88 -15.63
C ASP A 98 -0.52 -20.59 -15.87
N TRP A 99 0.77 -20.69 -16.16
CA TRP A 99 1.60 -19.53 -16.48
C TRP A 99 1.22 -18.83 -17.78
N ASP A 100 1.38 -17.51 -17.80
CA ASP A 100 1.38 -16.73 -19.03
C ASP A 100 2.62 -17.06 -19.87
N VAL A 101 2.39 -17.40 -21.15
CA VAL A 101 3.44 -17.88 -22.05
C VAL A 101 4.51 -16.82 -22.27
N MET A 102 4.10 -15.55 -22.41
CA MET A 102 5.03 -14.45 -22.66
C MET A 102 5.86 -14.14 -21.41
N ALA A 103 5.22 -14.11 -20.24
CA ALA A 103 5.91 -13.93 -18.97
C ALA A 103 6.94 -15.04 -18.72
N LEU A 104 6.55 -16.30 -18.94
CA LEU A 104 7.46 -17.44 -18.80
C LEU A 104 8.61 -17.38 -19.81
N THR A 105 8.33 -16.99 -21.06
CA THR A 105 9.37 -16.79 -22.10
C THR A 105 10.40 -15.74 -21.66
N ILE A 106 9.94 -14.59 -21.16
CA ILE A 106 10.83 -13.52 -20.67
C ILE A 106 11.70 -14.03 -19.52
N VAL A 107 11.11 -14.75 -18.56
CA VAL A 107 11.86 -15.37 -17.45
C VAL A 107 12.94 -16.29 -18.00
N MET A 108 12.59 -17.20 -18.91
CA MET A 108 13.55 -18.14 -19.50
C MET A 108 14.67 -17.42 -20.27
N ASP A 109 14.36 -16.38 -21.03
CA ASP A 109 15.37 -15.56 -21.71
C ASP A 109 16.32 -14.88 -20.73
N VAL A 110 15.82 -14.36 -19.60
CA VAL A 110 16.70 -13.81 -18.55
C VAL A 110 17.62 -14.88 -17.97
N LEU A 111 17.08 -16.06 -17.63
CA LEU A 111 17.87 -17.15 -17.07
C LEU A 111 18.97 -17.67 -18.01
N HIS A 112 18.76 -17.55 -19.32
CA HIS A 112 19.73 -17.96 -20.35
C HIS A 112 20.53 -16.78 -20.90
N SER A 113 20.48 -15.61 -20.25
CA SER A 113 21.24 -14.40 -20.65
C SER A 113 20.93 -13.88 -22.06
N HIS A 114 19.71 -14.12 -22.55
CA HIS A 114 19.20 -13.62 -23.83
C HIS A 114 18.68 -12.17 -23.70
N TYR A 115 19.50 -11.27 -23.16
CA TYR A 115 19.08 -9.90 -22.84
C TYR A 115 18.67 -9.04 -24.04
N ARG A 116 18.99 -9.46 -25.28
CA ARG A 116 18.51 -8.77 -26.50
C ARG A 116 17.03 -9.04 -26.76
N GLN A 117 16.50 -10.16 -26.26
CA GLN A 117 15.12 -10.61 -26.39
C GLN A 117 14.25 -10.11 -25.22
N VAL A 118 14.88 -9.76 -24.10
CA VAL A 118 14.20 -9.24 -22.92
C VAL A 118 13.67 -7.81 -23.16
N PRO A 119 12.36 -7.55 -22.97
CA PRO A 119 11.80 -6.21 -23.13
C PRO A 119 12.41 -5.20 -22.14
N LYS A 120 12.72 -4.00 -22.63
CA LYS A 120 13.19 -2.90 -21.78
C LYS A 120 12.06 -2.22 -20.99
N TRP A 121 10.83 -2.39 -21.44
CA TRP A 121 9.63 -1.78 -20.88
C TRP A 121 8.52 -2.82 -20.82
N LEU A 122 7.73 -2.78 -19.75
CA LEU A 122 6.61 -3.67 -19.52
C LEU A 122 5.42 -2.88 -19.00
N THR A 123 4.22 -3.38 -19.25
CA THR A 123 3.02 -2.91 -18.54
C THR A 123 3.03 -3.45 -17.12
N LEU A 124 2.30 -2.80 -16.21
CA LEU A 124 2.13 -3.29 -14.84
C LEU A 124 1.61 -4.74 -14.81
N LYS A 125 0.63 -5.07 -15.66
CA LYS A 125 0.04 -6.42 -15.72
C LYS A 125 1.07 -7.47 -16.17
N SER A 126 1.87 -7.19 -17.21
CA SER A 126 2.95 -8.10 -17.64
C SER A 126 3.99 -8.29 -16.52
N LEU A 127 4.31 -7.22 -15.80
CA LEU A 127 5.26 -7.27 -14.69
C LEU A 127 4.72 -8.06 -13.50
N VAL A 128 3.41 -7.99 -13.20
CA VAL A 128 2.75 -8.86 -12.20
C VAL A 128 2.86 -10.33 -12.60
N LYS A 129 2.54 -10.66 -13.85
CA LYS A 129 2.65 -12.05 -14.36
C LYS A 129 4.07 -12.61 -14.18
N ILE A 130 5.09 -11.80 -14.48
CA ILE A 130 6.50 -12.16 -14.24
C ILE A 130 6.76 -12.28 -12.74
N ALA A 131 6.31 -11.34 -11.92
CA ALA A 131 6.51 -11.35 -10.47
C ALA A 131 5.93 -12.60 -9.81
N ILE A 132 4.77 -13.11 -10.26
CA ILE A 132 4.20 -14.38 -9.80
C ILE A 132 5.15 -15.55 -10.08
N ILE A 133 5.69 -15.64 -11.30
CA ILE A 133 6.64 -16.70 -11.68
C ILE A 133 7.94 -16.58 -10.87
N VAL A 134 8.45 -15.36 -10.68
CA VAL A 134 9.65 -15.06 -9.87
C VAL A 134 9.45 -15.50 -8.43
N ASP A 135 8.29 -15.17 -7.87
CA ASP A 135 7.93 -15.53 -6.51
C ASP A 135 7.86 -17.05 -6.33
N TYR A 136 7.17 -17.73 -7.25
CA TYR A 136 6.96 -19.17 -7.21
C TYR A 136 8.28 -19.94 -7.30
N TYR A 137 9.10 -19.65 -8.32
CA TYR A 137 10.38 -20.33 -8.52
C TYR A 137 11.54 -19.71 -7.73
N LYS A 138 11.29 -18.71 -6.88
CA LYS A 138 12.30 -18.01 -6.06
C LYS A 138 13.47 -17.47 -6.88
N LEU A 139 13.16 -16.78 -7.98
CA LEU A 139 14.13 -16.26 -8.97
C LEU A 139 14.60 -14.82 -8.71
N HIS A 140 14.43 -14.33 -7.48
CA HIS A 140 14.65 -12.92 -7.13
C HIS A 140 16.05 -12.39 -7.51
N GLU A 141 17.09 -13.16 -7.21
CA GLU A 141 18.48 -12.80 -7.52
C GLU A 141 18.74 -12.80 -9.04
N ALA A 142 18.28 -13.84 -9.73
CA ALA A 142 18.50 -13.99 -11.17
C ALA A 142 17.84 -12.87 -12.00
N LEU A 143 16.70 -12.34 -11.56
CA LEU A 143 15.97 -11.27 -12.25
C LEU A 143 16.27 -9.86 -11.71
N GLN A 144 17.11 -9.73 -10.68
CA GLN A 144 17.44 -8.43 -10.09
C GLN A 144 17.96 -7.39 -11.11
N PRO A 145 18.82 -7.74 -12.09
CA PRO A 145 19.29 -6.77 -13.07
C PRO A 145 18.17 -6.16 -13.93
N MET A 146 17.18 -6.97 -14.32
CA MET A 146 16.07 -6.53 -15.17
C MET A 146 15.02 -5.76 -14.37
N THR A 147 14.85 -6.13 -13.11
CA THR A 147 13.97 -5.46 -12.15
C THR A 147 14.25 -3.96 -12.11
N LEU A 148 15.51 -3.53 -12.04
CA LEU A 148 15.88 -2.10 -12.02
C LEU A 148 15.41 -1.31 -13.26
N LEU A 149 15.30 -1.98 -14.41
CA LEU A 149 14.77 -1.37 -15.64
C LEU A 149 13.25 -1.29 -15.60
N TRP A 150 12.60 -2.37 -15.19
CA TRP A 150 11.14 -2.46 -15.18
C TRP A 150 10.49 -1.65 -14.07
N MET A 151 11.15 -1.44 -12.93
CA MET A 151 10.56 -0.68 -11.81
C MET A 151 10.24 0.79 -12.18
N LYS A 152 10.89 1.34 -13.21
CA LYS A 152 10.52 2.66 -13.76
C LYS A 152 9.07 2.73 -14.26
N SER A 153 8.46 1.59 -14.60
CA SER A 153 7.07 1.52 -15.04
C SER A 153 6.06 1.60 -13.87
N ILE A 154 6.52 1.40 -12.63
CA ILE A 154 5.67 1.46 -11.43
C ILE A 154 5.98 2.65 -10.53
N ASP A 155 7.13 3.30 -10.71
CA ASP A 155 7.51 4.51 -10.00
C ASP A 155 7.08 5.76 -10.78
N PRO A 156 6.07 6.51 -10.32
CA PRO A 156 5.65 7.74 -10.98
C PRO A 156 6.65 8.90 -10.80
N GLY A 157 7.66 8.77 -9.93
CA GLY A 157 8.60 9.84 -9.58
C GLY A 157 7.94 11.04 -8.90
N LEU A 158 6.65 10.94 -8.56
CA LEU A 158 5.82 11.98 -7.96
C LEU A 158 5.06 11.42 -6.76
N PRO A 159 4.70 12.26 -5.77
CA PRO A 159 3.89 11.84 -4.63
C PRO A 159 2.58 11.20 -5.09
N ILE A 160 2.23 10.07 -4.49
CA ILE A 160 0.98 9.36 -4.77
C ILE A 160 -0.16 10.05 -4.00
N VAL A 161 -1.07 10.68 -4.74
CA VAL A 161 -2.20 11.48 -4.20
C VAL A 161 -3.56 10.77 -4.30
N SER A 162 -3.57 9.47 -4.56
CA SER A 162 -4.77 8.66 -4.65
C SER A 162 -4.42 7.18 -4.55
N PHE A 163 -5.36 6.33 -4.13
CA PHE A 163 -5.22 4.89 -4.19
C PHE A 163 -6.35 4.27 -5.02
N ARG A 164 -6.00 3.58 -6.10
CA ARG A 164 -6.92 2.91 -7.02
C ARG A 164 -6.89 1.40 -6.78
N PRO A 165 -7.95 0.66 -7.14
CA PRO A 165 -7.97 -0.79 -6.99
C PRO A 165 -6.76 -1.49 -7.61
N ASP A 166 -6.26 -1.02 -8.75
CA ASP A 166 -5.09 -1.61 -9.43
C ASP A 166 -3.75 -1.31 -8.74
N ASP A 167 -3.68 -0.35 -7.81
CA ASP A 167 -2.42 0.00 -7.11
C ASP A 167 -1.94 -1.13 -6.19
N VAL A 168 -2.83 -2.03 -5.76
CA VAL A 168 -2.45 -3.27 -5.05
C VAL A 168 -1.46 -4.11 -5.86
N LEU A 169 -1.56 -4.09 -7.19
CA LEU A 169 -0.63 -4.79 -8.08
C LEU A 169 0.79 -4.21 -7.96
N ARG A 170 0.91 -2.89 -7.77
CA ARG A 170 2.20 -2.22 -7.57
C ARG A 170 2.79 -2.54 -6.20
N ILE A 171 1.96 -2.71 -5.16
CA ILE A 171 2.39 -3.22 -3.84
C ILE A 171 2.98 -4.62 -4.01
N PHE A 172 2.28 -5.52 -4.69
CA PHE A 172 2.76 -6.89 -4.92
C PHE A 172 4.10 -6.90 -5.68
N VAL A 173 4.18 -6.17 -6.80
CA VAL A 173 5.41 -6.11 -7.61
C VAL A 173 6.58 -5.55 -6.81
N SER A 174 6.39 -4.43 -6.11
CA SER A 174 7.45 -3.82 -5.30
C SER A 174 7.87 -4.70 -4.13
N TRP A 175 6.94 -5.48 -3.56
CA TRP A 175 7.24 -6.47 -2.53
C TRP A 175 8.12 -7.62 -3.05
N VAL A 176 7.70 -8.30 -4.13
CA VAL A 176 8.44 -9.40 -4.76
C VAL A 176 9.85 -8.95 -5.09
N PHE A 177 9.97 -7.83 -5.79
CA PHE A 177 11.23 -7.33 -6.29
C PHE A 177 12.09 -6.56 -5.26
N GLY A 178 11.60 -6.38 -4.03
CA GLY A 178 12.37 -5.71 -2.99
C GLY A 178 12.54 -4.20 -3.18
N TYR A 179 11.64 -3.56 -3.94
CA TYR A 179 11.73 -2.13 -4.24
C TYR A 179 11.11 -1.29 -3.12
N ALA A 180 11.88 -1.11 -2.04
CA ALA A 180 11.40 -0.58 -0.76
C ALA A 180 10.76 0.82 -0.84
N THR A 181 11.29 1.72 -1.67
CA THR A 181 10.76 3.09 -1.82
C THR A 181 9.36 3.05 -2.41
N ALA A 182 9.15 2.37 -3.53
CA ALA A 182 7.83 2.23 -4.14
C ALA A 182 6.88 1.49 -3.20
N PHE A 183 7.33 0.40 -2.58
CA PHE A 183 6.50 -0.36 -1.64
C PHE A 183 5.96 0.56 -0.53
N THR A 184 6.86 1.34 0.09
CA THR A 184 6.52 2.28 1.15
C THR A 184 5.54 3.35 0.67
N GLU A 185 5.79 3.99 -0.46
CA GLU A 185 4.92 5.08 -0.93
C GLU A 185 3.53 4.57 -1.35
N ILE A 186 3.44 3.39 -1.95
CA ILE A 186 2.14 2.83 -2.37
C ILE A 186 1.36 2.28 -1.17
N THR A 187 2.01 1.65 -0.18
CA THR A 187 1.32 1.20 1.05
C THR A 187 0.87 2.39 1.91
N LYS A 188 1.66 3.46 1.98
CA LYS A 188 1.23 4.76 2.55
C LYS A 188 -0.03 5.26 1.85
N ALA A 189 -0.04 5.25 0.53
CA ALA A 189 -1.23 5.67 -0.23
C ALA A 189 -2.45 4.80 0.08
N ALA A 190 -2.26 3.47 0.21
CA ALA A 190 -3.31 2.54 0.58
C ALA A 190 -3.91 2.86 1.96
N ILE A 191 -3.08 3.17 2.96
CA ILE A 191 -3.52 3.56 4.31
C ILE A 191 -4.29 4.88 4.30
N LEU A 192 -3.77 5.87 3.56
CA LEU A 192 -4.28 7.24 3.55
C LEU A 192 -5.58 7.40 2.77
N TRP A 193 -5.66 6.79 1.60
CA TRP A 193 -6.69 7.08 0.60
C TRP A 193 -7.73 5.97 0.45
N SER A 194 -7.51 4.76 0.98
CA SER A 194 -8.51 3.70 0.88
C SER A 194 -9.73 3.98 1.76
N GLU A 195 -10.92 3.96 1.13
CA GLU A 195 -12.23 4.08 1.76
C GLU A 195 -12.65 2.80 2.50
N LYS A 196 -12.10 1.65 2.08
CA LYS A 196 -12.39 0.33 2.64
C LYS A 196 -11.12 -0.42 3.00
N ASP A 197 -11.29 -1.59 3.62
CA ASP A 197 -10.17 -2.49 3.80
C ASP A 197 -9.61 -2.88 2.43
N VAL A 198 -8.29 -2.83 2.33
CA VAL A 198 -7.54 -3.16 1.12
C VAL A 198 -7.57 -4.67 0.96
N GLU A 199 -8.04 -5.11 -0.20
CA GLU A 199 -8.12 -6.52 -0.57
C GLU A 199 -7.25 -6.77 -1.80
N PHE A 200 -6.66 -7.96 -1.88
CA PHE A 200 -5.87 -8.37 -3.03
C PHE A 200 -6.68 -9.32 -3.90
N PRO A 201 -6.66 -9.14 -5.23
CA PRO A 201 -7.31 -10.04 -6.16
C PRO A 201 -6.85 -11.49 -5.99
N GLU A 202 -7.78 -12.43 -6.18
CA GLU A 202 -7.49 -13.87 -6.15
C GLU A 202 -6.35 -14.22 -7.12
N GLY A 203 -5.47 -15.13 -6.69
CA GLY A 203 -4.34 -15.61 -7.49
C GLY A 203 -3.08 -14.72 -7.44
N ILE A 204 -3.08 -13.62 -6.68
CA ILE A 204 -1.86 -12.86 -6.38
C ILE A 204 -1.25 -13.38 -5.08
N PRO A 205 -0.04 -13.96 -5.09
CA PRO A 205 0.59 -14.56 -3.92
C PRO A 205 1.27 -13.50 -3.04
N ILE A 206 0.49 -12.57 -2.49
CA ILE A 206 1.00 -11.65 -1.47
C ILE A 206 0.85 -12.28 -0.07
N PRO A 207 1.84 -12.12 0.83
CA PRO A 207 1.69 -12.59 2.19
C PRO A 207 0.50 -11.89 2.89
N PRO A 208 -0.38 -12.62 3.59
CA PRO A 208 -1.48 -12.03 4.35
C PRO A 208 -1.01 -10.94 5.31
N ALA A 209 0.14 -11.14 5.94
CA ALA A 209 0.77 -10.17 6.84
C ALA A 209 0.97 -8.78 6.22
N VAL A 210 1.24 -8.66 4.91
CA VAL A 210 1.34 -7.36 4.24
C VAL A 210 -0.01 -6.66 4.23
N VAL A 211 -1.05 -7.38 3.83
CA VAL A 211 -2.43 -6.87 3.70
C VAL A 211 -2.99 -6.51 5.07
N ASP A 212 -2.83 -7.42 6.03
CA ASP A 212 -3.24 -7.25 7.42
C ASP A 212 -2.59 -6.02 8.03
N ARG A 213 -1.28 -5.83 7.81
CA ARG A 213 -0.55 -4.68 8.35
C ARG A 213 -1.02 -3.35 7.76
N ILE A 214 -1.30 -3.29 6.45
CA ILE A 214 -1.88 -2.10 5.80
C ILE A 214 -3.22 -1.75 6.45
N ASN A 215 -4.13 -2.73 6.54
CA ASN A 215 -5.47 -2.53 7.10
C ASN A 215 -5.43 -2.21 8.61
N GLN A 216 -4.52 -2.84 9.35
CA GLN A 216 -4.29 -2.53 10.76
C GLN A 216 -3.78 -1.11 10.94
N CYS A 217 -2.79 -0.65 10.18
CA CYS A 217 -2.28 0.73 10.29
C CYS A 217 -3.37 1.76 9.97
N ARG A 218 -4.23 1.47 8.98
CA ARG A 218 -5.42 2.28 8.67
C ARG A 218 -6.38 2.36 9.87
N LYS A 219 -6.75 1.22 10.46
CA LYS A 219 -7.63 1.15 11.64
C LYS A 219 -7.02 1.84 12.87
N GLU A 220 -5.74 1.62 13.15
CA GLU A 220 -5.02 2.28 14.23
C GLU A 220 -4.98 3.80 14.06
N SER A 221 -4.83 4.29 12.82
CA SER A 221 -4.84 5.72 12.52
C SER A 221 -6.21 6.36 12.76
N PHE A 222 -7.30 5.70 12.33
CA PHE A 222 -8.65 6.17 12.68
C PHE A 222 -8.90 6.15 14.18
N ASN A 223 -8.48 5.09 14.88
CA ASN A 223 -8.62 4.99 16.32
C ASN A 223 -7.82 6.06 17.06
N ALA A 224 -6.62 6.42 16.57
CA ALA A 224 -5.83 7.51 17.12
C ALA A 224 -6.54 8.86 16.98
N ILE A 225 -7.18 9.13 15.83
CA ILE A 225 -7.99 10.33 15.61
C ILE A 225 -9.19 10.37 16.56
N ALA A 226 -9.96 9.28 16.62
CA ALA A 226 -11.14 9.19 17.48
C ALA A 226 -10.77 9.37 18.96
N THR A 227 -9.71 8.70 19.40
CA THR A 227 -9.18 8.84 20.77
C THR A 227 -8.72 10.26 21.06
N GLY A 228 -8.04 10.92 20.12
CA GLY A 228 -7.62 12.31 20.27
C GLY A 228 -8.79 13.29 20.37
N LEU A 229 -9.84 13.09 19.56
CA LEU A 229 -11.06 13.91 19.62
C LEU A 229 -11.80 13.74 20.95
N HIS A 230 -12.03 12.50 21.38
CA HIS A 230 -12.71 12.21 22.64
C HIS A 230 -11.87 12.63 23.86
N GLY A 231 -10.56 12.43 23.83
CA GLY A 231 -9.64 12.91 24.85
C GLY A 231 -9.74 14.43 25.01
N LEU A 232 -9.76 15.17 23.90
CA LEU A 232 -9.92 16.62 23.93
C LEU A 232 -11.30 17.05 24.46
N GLN A 233 -12.38 16.36 24.10
CA GLN A 233 -13.71 16.60 24.70
C GLN A 233 -13.68 16.40 26.22
N GLN A 234 -13.03 15.33 26.68
CA GLN A 234 -12.87 15.03 28.10
C GLN A 234 -12.02 16.09 28.81
N ASP A 235 -10.92 16.52 28.20
CA ASP A 235 -10.02 17.55 28.76
C ASP A 235 -10.72 18.91 28.93
N TYR A 236 -11.57 19.31 27.99
CA TYR A 236 -12.39 20.51 28.18
C TYR A 236 -13.50 20.32 29.22
N THR A 237 -14.12 19.14 29.27
CA THR A 237 -15.16 18.83 30.27
C THR A 237 -14.62 18.92 31.69
N GLU A 238 -13.40 18.44 31.89
CA GLU A 238 -12.72 18.44 33.19
C GLU A 238 -11.94 19.75 33.47
N GLY A 239 -11.93 20.70 32.53
CA GLY A 239 -11.20 21.96 32.67
C GLY A 239 -9.67 21.81 32.70
N ARG A 240 -9.13 20.71 32.16
CA ARG A 240 -7.69 20.53 31.92
C ARG A 240 -7.20 21.39 30.76
N GLU A 241 -8.06 21.62 29.77
CA GLU A 241 -7.83 22.53 28.65
C GLU A 241 -8.75 23.75 28.73
N GLY A 242 -8.26 24.89 28.22
CA GLY A 242 -8.89 26.21 28.37
C GLY A 242 -8.40 26.99 29.61
N CYS A 243 -8.45 28.31 29.53
CA CYS A 243 -7.90 29.18 30.59
C CYS A 243 -8.92 29.59 31.67
N SER A 244 -10.21 29.31 31.47
CA SER A 244 -11.31 29.57 32.41
C SER A 244 -12.46 28.60 32.17
N PHE A 245 -13.42 28.53 33.09
CA PHE A 245 -14.63 27.72 32.91
C PHE A 245 -15.36 28.06 31.61
N GLU A 246 -15.55 29.35 31.32
CA GLU A 246 -16.20 29.83 30.10
C GLU A 246 -15.40 29.43 28.87
N CYS A 247 -14.07 29.54 28.91
CA CYS A 247 -13.19 29.12 27.83
C CYS A 247 -13.36 27.63 27.52
N SER A 248 -13.22 26.78 28.54
CA SER A 248 -13.36 25.32 28.39
C SER A 248 -14.76 24.93 27.88
N ALA A 249 -15.82 25.55 28.41
CA ALA A 249 -17.19 25.31 27.97
C ALA A 249 -17.45 25.75 26.53
N MET A 250 -16.95 26.92 26.11
CA MET A 250 -17.09 27.42 24.74
C MET A 250 -16.34 26.53 23.75
N HIS A 251 -15.13 26.10 24.09
CA HIS A 251 -14.36 25.18 23.26
C HIS A 251 -14.96 23.77 23.20
N LEU A 252 -15.47 23.24 24.31
CA LEU A 252 -16.21 21.97 24.31
C LEU A 252 -17.43 22.03 23.39
N GLY A 253 -18.22 23.11 23.49
CA GLY A 253 -19.38 23.33 22.63
C GLY A 253 -19.00 23.45 21.16
N ALA A 254 -17.93 24.18 20.84
CA ALA A 254 -17.42 24.31 19.49
C ALA A 254 -16.91 22.97 18.93
N LEU A 255 -16.10 22.22 19.70
CA LEU A 255 -15.61 20.90 19.30
C LEU A 255 -16.76 19.93 19.05
N THR A 256 -17.74 19.88 19.96
CA THR A 256 -18.93 19.01 19.83
C THR A 256 -19.74 19.34 18.57
N LYS A 257 -19.96 20.63 18.28
CA LYS A 257 -20.64 21.06 17.04
C LYS A 257 -19.84 20.70 15.80
N ASN A 258 -18.54 20.97 15.79
CA ASN A 258 -17.68 20.62 14.66
C ASN A 258 -17.68 19.10 14.41
N MET A 259 -17.59 18.28 15.47
CA MET A 259 -17.61 16.83 15.33
C MET A 259 -18.93 16.34 14.74
N HIS A 260 -20.05 16.93 15.17
CA HIS A 260 -21.38 16.62 14.62
C HIS A 260 -21.48 17.06 13.15
N ASP A 261 -21.20 18.32 12.84
CA ASP A 261 -21.40 18.92 11.51
C ASP A 261 -20.47 18.33 10.44
N LEU A 262 -19.31 17.79 10.84
CA LEU A 262 -18.31 17.17 9.96
C LEU A 262 -18.38 15.64 9.95
N ASN A 263 -19.40 15.03 10.57
CA ASN A 263 -19.55 13.57 10.68
C ASN A 263 -18.33 12.86 11.30
N LEU A 264 -17.77 13.44 12.37
CA LEU A 264 -16.62 12.92 13.13
C LEU A 264 -17.03 12.32 14.49
N SER A 265 -18.33 12.28 14.79
CA SER A 265 -18.85 11.83 16.08
C SER A 265 -18.84 10.31 16.31
N GLY A 266 -18.36 9.50 15.36
CA GLY A 266 -18.44 8.05 15.48
C GLY A 266 -19.80 7.49 15.10
N HIS A 267 -19.83 6.43 14.30
CA HIS A 267 -21.04 5.60 14.12
C HIS A 267 -20.93 4.24 14.84
N SER A 268 -19.70 3.74 15.05
CA SER A 268 -19.39 2.46 15.71
C SER A 268 -17.90 2.41 16.11
N PRO A 269 -17.49 1.63 17.14
CA PRO A 269 -16.07 1.34 17.44
C PRO A 269 -15.31 0.74 16.26
N GLU A 270 -16.00 0.00 15.37
CA GLU A 270 -15.37 -0.69 14.24
C GLU A 270 -15.16 0.23 13.02
N THR A 271 -15.98 1.27 12.89
CA THR A 271 -15.94 2.25 11.79
C THR A 271 -16.14 3.66 12.33
N PRO A 272 -15.11 4.24 12.97
CA PRO A 272 -15.24 5.54 13.65
C PRO A 272 -15.69 6.68 12.72
N PHE A 273 -15.46 6.56 11.40
CA PHE A 273 -15.79 7.61 10.43
C PHE A 273 -16.54 7.10 9.19
N GLY A 274 -17.17 5.92 9.25
CA GLY A 274 -17.87 5.31 8.11
C GLY A 274 -16.93 4.95 6.96
N ASP A 275 -17.35 5.20 5.72
CA ASP A 275 -16.60 4.91 4.49
C ASP A 275 -15.56 6.01 4.12
N ALA A 276 -15.30 6.97 5.01
CA ALA A 276 -14.35 8.06 4.73
C ALA A 276 -12.91 7.53 4.65
N SER A 277 -12.11 8.13 3.76
CA SER A 277 -10.66 7.91 3.77
C SER A 277 -9.99 8.69 4.93
N LEU A 278 -8.78 8.28 5.32
CA LEU A 278 -8.05 8.97 6.38
C LEU A 278 -7.72 10.42 6.01
N VAL A 279 -7.38 10.66 4.75
CA VAL A 279 -7.15 12.02 4.22
C VAL A 279 -8.42 12.86 4.35
N GLU A 280 -9.57 12.32 3.99
CA GLU A 280 -10.83 13.05 4.10
C GLU A 280 -11.18 13.41 5.55
N VAL A 281 -10.96 12.49 6.50
CA VAL A 281 -11.14 12.75 7.93
C VAL A 281 -10.20 13.85 8.42
N VAL A 282 -8.92 13.77 8.05
CA VAL A 282 -7.93 14.79 8.41
C VAL A 282 -8.30 16.16 7.81
N ASP A 283 -8.77 16.20 6.57
CA ASP A 283 -9.18 17.44 5.92
C ASP A 283 -10.43 18.04 6.55
N ARG A 284 -11.42 17.21 6.93
CA ARG A 284 -12.57 17.67 7.74
C ARG A 284 -12.09 18.32 9.03
N ILE A 285 -11.16 17.69 9.76
CA ILE A 285 -10.61 18.24 11.01
C ILE A 285 -9.92 19.59 10.79
N LYS A 286 -9.18 19.77 9.68
CA LYS A 286 -8.56 21.07 9.36
C LYS A 286 -9.58 22.18 9.12
N THR A 287 -10.81 21.85 8.73
CA THR A 287 -11.89 22.82 8.50
C THR A 287 -12.69 23.19 9.75
N MET A 288 -12.32 22.65 10.92
CA MET A 288 -13.01 22.96 12.17
C MET A 288 -12.96 24.46 12.50
N LYS A 289 -14.11 25.00 12.88
CA LYS A 289 -14.27 26.41 13.25
C LYS A 289 -13.92 26.63 14.72
N PRO A 290 -13.00 27.54 15.06
CA PRO A 290 -12.73 27.89 16.45
C PRO A 290 -13.88 28.75 17.02
N PRO A 291 -14.15 28.65 18.33
CA PRO A 291 -15.05 29.58 19.00
C PRO A 291 -14.45 31.00 19.03
N ILE A 292 -15.29 32.00 18.78
CA ILE A 292 -14.92 33.43 18.89
C ILE A 292 -15.91 34.09 19.85
N TRP A 293 -15.39 34.67 20.94
CA TRP A 293 -16.19 35.46 21.88
C TRP A 293 -15.38 36.61 22.45
N HIS A 294 -16.07 37.55 23.08
CA HIS A 294 -15.47 38.75 23.66
C HIS A 294 -15.69 38.79 25.17
N THR A 295 -14.66 39.19 25.91
CA THR A 295 -14.72 39.37 27.36
C THR A 295 -14.67 40.85 27.70
N LEU A 296 -15.41 41.24 28.73
CA LEU A 296 -15.41 42.61 29.22
C LEU A 296 -14.07 42.91 29.91
N SER A 297 -13.34 43.90 29.41
CA SER A 297 -12.13 44.41 30.04
C SER A 297 -12.48 45.71 30.76
N SER A 298 -12.39 45.71 32.10
CA SER A 298 -12.59 46.89 32.92
C SER A 298 -11.23 47.45 33.34
N PRO A 299 -10.81 48.63 32.84
CA PRO A 299 -9.55 49.25 33.26
C PRO A 299 -9.72 49.90 34.63
N GLY A 300 -9.62 49.10 35.70
CA GLY A 300 -9.58 49.58 37.08
C GLY A 300 -10.82 50.37 37.52
N TRP A 301 -10.87 50.70 38.81
CA TRP A 301 -12.02 51.29 39.50
C TRP A 301 -12.25 52.79 39.17
N TYR A 302 -11.60 53.32 38.12
CA TYR A 302 -11.59 54.76 37.81
C TYR A 302 -11.92 55.15 36.36
N GLN A 303 -12.27 54.22 35.47
CA GLN A 303 -12.59 54.54 34.06
C GLN A 303 -13.94 53.97 33.62
N ASP A 304 -14.87 54.85 33.23
CA ASP A 304 -16.24 54.52 32.79
C ASP A 304 -16.32 54.00 31.33
N LYS A 305 -15.18 53.63 30.74
CA LYS A 305 -15.10 53.12 29.36
C LYS A 305 -14.95 51.60 29.38
N ARG A 306 -16.09 50.91 29.36
CA ARG A 306 -16.15 49.46 29.12
C ARG A 306 -15.63 49.16 27.72
N THR A 307 -14.59 48.34 27.61
CA THR A 307 -14.07 47.88 26.33
C THR A 307 -14.22 46.37 26.21
N TRP A 308 -14.68 45.92 25.04
CA TRP A 308 -14.74 44.50 24.70
C TRP A 308 -13.43 44.10 24.05
N ARG A 309 -12.81 43.03 24.54
CA ARG A 309 -11.65 42.44 23.89
C ARG A 309 -12.01 41.02 23.48
N GLN A 310 -11.65 40.65 22.26
CA GLN A 310 -11.76 39.26 21.82
C GLN A 310 -10.95 38.39 22.78
N HIS A 311 -11.53 37.27 23.19
CA HIS A 311 -10.84 36.34 24.06
C HIS A 311 -9.64 35.76 23.32
N GLN A 312 -8.48 35.82 23.96
CA GLN A 312 -7.27 35.14 23.52
C GLN A 312 -6.93 34.13 24.61
N CYS A 313 -7.09 32.84 24.28
CA CYS A 313 -6.75 31.76 25.19
C CYS A 313 -5.23 31.72 25.34
N THR A 314 -4.72 32.25 26.45
CA THR A 314 -3.34 32.02 26.87
C THR A 314 -3.32 30.81 27.79
N SER A 315 -2.39 29.88 27.56
CA SER A 315 -2.22 28.69 28.40
C SER A 315 -2.27 29.07 29.88
N ARG A 316 -2.92 28.24 30.71
CA ARG A 316 -3.01 28.43 32.16
C ARG A 316 -1.59 28.46 32.74
N GLY A 317 -1.01 29.67 32.81
CA GLY A 317 0.28 29.88 33.45
C GLY A 317 0.16 29.41 34.88
N GLN A 318 1.13 28.61 35.34
CA GLN A 318 1.32 28.25 36.74
C GLN A 318 1.55 29.54 37.56
N SER A 319 0.50 30.32 37.77
CA SER A 319 0.47 31.46 38.68
C SER A 319 -0.01 30.90 40.01
N GLY A 320 0.86 30.10 40.62
CA GLY A 320 0.59 29.39 41.87
C GLY A 320 1.75 28.59 42.44
N ALA A 321 2.99 28.91 42.07
CA ALA A 321 4.18 28.36 42.73
C ALA A 321 5.17 29.50 43.05
N GLN A 322 4.95 30.16 44.18
CA GLN A 322 6.09 30.72 44.91
C GLN A 322 6.70 29.56 45.72
N GLY A 323 7.83 29.03 45.27
CA GLY A 323 8.57 28.04 46.05
C GLY A 323 9.56 27.18 45.27
N ILE A 324 10.77 27.71 45.11
CA ILE A 324 12.07 27.00 44.99
C ILE A 324 12.42 26.47 43.59
N GLU A 325 13.41 27.13 42.99
CA GLU A 325 14.17 26.71 41.81
C GLU A 325 14.93 25.40 42.07
N SER A 326 14.92 24.50 41.08
CA SER A 326 16.09 23.66 40.81
C SER A 326 16.22 23.42 39.31
N SER A 327 17.32 23.94 38.77
CA SER A 327 17.80 23.85 37.41
C SER A 327 17.75 22.44 36.82
N ILE A 328 17.20 22.30 35.62
CA ILE A 328 17.70 21.50 34.48
C ILE A 328 16.99 22.04 33.24
N GLY A 329 17.76 22.30 32.18
CA GLY A 329 17.33 23.02 30.99
C GLY A 329 16.13 22.36 30.31
N ASN A 330 15.04 23.13 30.19
CA ASN A 330 13.87 22.75 29.40
C ASN A 330 13.75 23.68 28.21
N THR A 331 13.76 23.07 27.03
CA THR A 331 13.40 23.68 25.75
C THR A 331 12.00 24.28 25.87
N THR A 332 11.90 25.60 25.73
CA THR A 332 10.65 26.36 25.83
C THR A 332 9.75 26.05 24.64
N ILE A 333 8.90 25.03 24.76
CA ILE A 333 7.79 24.80 23.84
C ILE A 333 6.64 25.70 24.28
N THR A 334 6.40 26.77 23.55
CA THR A 334 5.19 27.60 23.67
C THR A 334 3.97 26.76 23.23
N LYS A 335 3.33 26.07 24.17
CA LYS A 335 2.08 25.32 23.95
C LYS A 335 0.89 26.28 23.89
N GLU A 336 0.54 26.74 22.70
CA GLU A 336 -0.76 27.35 22.40
C GLU A 336 -1.82 26.24 22.24
N THR A 337 -2.33 25.68 23.33
CA THR A 337 -3.37 24.63 23.25
C THR A 337 -4.75 25.21 22.92
N SER A 338 -5.52 24.50 22.09
CA SER A 338 -6.75 23.83 22.54
C SER A 338 -7.59 23.26 21.36
N LEU A 339 -7.72 23.94 20.22
CA LEU A 339 -8.37 23.37 19.01
C LEU A 339 -7.56 23.65 17.74
N ALA A 340 -6.87 24.79 17.70
CA ALA A 340 -6.05 25.20 16.57
C ALA A 340 -4.87 24.26 16.27
N ASN A 341 -4.33 23.58 17.30
CA ASN A 341 -3.21 22.65 17.18
C ASN A 341 -3.63 21.18 17.01
N LEU A 342 -4.92 20.87 17.15
CA LEU A 342 -5.44 19.52 16.98
C LEU A 342 -5.10 18.90 15.61
N PRO A 343 -5.23 19.62 14.47
CA PRO A 343 -4.85 19.07 13.17
C PRO A 343 -3.36 18.65 13.10
N ALA A 344 -2.47 19.43 13.70
CA ALA A 344 -1.03 19.13 13.70
C ALA A 344 -0.71 17.92 14.57
N LEU A 345 -1.28 17.83 15.77
CA LEU A 345 -1.07 16.70 16.69
C LEU A 345 -1.60 15.40 16.11
N LEU A 346 -2.79 15.42 15.52
CA LEU A 346 -3.37 14.25 14.88
C LEU A 346 -2.59 13.86 13.62
N SER A 347 -2.13 14.83 12.84
CA SER A 347 -1.27 14.55 11.68
C SER A 347 0.04 13.87 12.09
N THR A 348 0.65 14.25 13.22
CA THR A 348 1.85 13.60 13.75
C THR A 348 1.53 12.19 14.24
N ALA A 349 0.47 12.01 15.02
CA ALA A 349 0.07 10.69 15.52
C ALA A 349 -0.23 9.70 14.38
N VAL A 350 -0.88 10.16 13.31
CA VAL A 350 -1.10 9.37 12.08
C VAL A 350 0.21 9.06 11.38
N LYS A 351 1.10 10.05 11.25
CA LYS A 351 2.41 9.88 10.61
C LYS A 351 3.25 8.81 11.30
N ASP A 352 3.32 8.81 12.63
CA ASP A 352 4.09 7.83 13.40
C ASP A 352 3.59 6.40 13.18
N LYS A 353 2.29 6.21 12.97
CA LYS A 353 1.69 4.90 12.64
C LYS A 353 2.04 4.43 11.24
N ILE A 354 2.08 5.36 10.29
CA ILE A 354 2.35 5.09 8.88
C ILE A 354 3.83 4.79 8.63
N GLU A 355 4.74 5.52 9.28
CA GLU A 355 6.20 5.36 9.08
C GLU A 355 6.76 4.06 9.67
N GLY A 356 6.02 3.41 10.57
CA GLY A 356 6.34 2.09 11.13
C GLY A 356 5.97 0.90 10.23
N LEU A 357 5.72 1.12 8.94
CA LEU A 357 5.49 0.08 7.94
C LEU A 357 6.63 0.13 6.92
N GLN A 358 7.73 -0.57 7.21
CA GLN A 358 8.83 -0.74 6.25
C GLN A 358 8.86 -2.16 5.70
N LEU A 359 9.30 -2.30 4.45
CA LEU A 359 9.44 -3.60 3.79
C LEU A 359 10.34 -4.57 4.58
N GLY A 360 11.34 -4.03 5.30
CA GLY A 360 12.23 -4.81 6.16
C GLY A 360 11.53 -5.46 7.35
N ASP A 361 10.52 -4.79 7.91
CA ASP A 361 9.79 -5.28 9.10
C ASP A 361 8.87 -6.46 8.77
N ILE A 362 8.48 -6.61 7.50
CA ILE A 362 7.55 -7.65 7.04
C ILE A 362 8.30 -8.86 6.47
N LYS A 363 9.49 -8.66 5.89
CA LYS A 363 10.27 -9.76 5.30
C LYS A 363 10.85 -10.72 6.35
N SER A 364 11.22 -10.21 7.53
CA SER A 364 11.73 -11.00 8.66
C SER A 364 10.77 -12.12 9.11
N ASP A 365 9.46 -11.88 9.09
CA ASP A 365 8.44 -12.88 9.46
C ASP A 365 8.14 -13.88 8.32
N SER A 366 8.45 -13.54 7.07
CA SER A 366 8.13 -14.36 5.89
C SER A 366 9.20 -15.39 5.50
N GLY A 367 10.32 -15.44 6.22
CA GLY A 367 11.40 -16.42 6.01
C GLY A 367 12.11 -16.30 4.65
N ARG A 368 12.17 -15.10 4.07
CA ARG A 368 12.80 -14.83 2.77
C ARG A 368 14.05 -14.00 2.86
#